data_AF-A0AA36EMW9-F1
#
_entry.id   AF-A0AA36EMW9-F1
#
_cell.length_a   1.000
_cell.length_b   1.000
_cell.length_c   1.000
_cell.angle_alpha   90.00
_cell.angle_beta   90.00
_cell.angle_gamma   90.00
#
_symmetry.space_group_name_H-M   'P 1'
#
loop_
_entity.id
_entity.type
_entity.pdbx_description
1 polymer ?
#
loop_
_entity_poly.entity_id
_entity_poly.type
_entity_poly.pdbx_seq_one_letter_code
_entity_poly.pdbx_strand_id
1 'polypeptide(L)'
;MVHMTDLPLHILDVILVAIAVSSDGVRDLARVGAVCTMLLAEARKPFILKVVNFQRLTFTAIDYMMHHHEKDLLCMSARAGNRAARSIMGKALLVNDAWFWSMILLDYQRACCGCIKPFEALHHQSLVRTFILHATSKDIATICHQLLNYVVSHVGYNVARENGLVSAIFNMCSFETRRLVLCNIGIHETFSSVECLVVRVQPPYEASYREAVVIAFDKLFTLTCV
;
A
#
# COMPACT_ATOMS: atom_id res chain seq x y z
N MET A 1 10.53 42.70 1.10
CA MET A 1 10.27 41.36 1.68
C MET A 1 10.25 40.37 0.53
N VAL A 2 10.94 39.25 0.65
CA VAL A 2 10.92 38.17 -0.36
C VAL A 2 9.94 37.12 0.12
N HIS A 3 8.95 36.77 -0.69
CA HIS A 3 7.98 35.74 -0.36
C HIS A 3 8.40 34.40 -0.97
N MET A 4 8.01 33.30 -0.31
CA MET A 4 8.27 31.95 -0.83
C MET A 4 7.60 31.71 -2.19
N THR A 5 6.53 32.45 -2.50
CA THR A 5 5.85 32.46 -3.79
C THR A 5 6.65 33.11 -4.91
N ASP A 6 7.68 33.88 -4.57
CA ASP A 6 8.55 34.56 -5.54
C ASP A 6 9.72 33.66 -5.98
N LEU A 7 9.87 32.48 -5.37
CA LEU A 7 10.86 31.50 -5.78
C LEU A 7 10.55 30.93 -7.16
N PRO A 8 11.58 30.65 -7.98
CA PRO A 8 11.41 29.87 -9.19
C PRO A 8 10.75 28.51 -8.90
N LEU A 9 9.80 28.11 -9.74
CA LEU A 9 9.01 26.88 -9.56
C LEU A 9 9.87 25.62 -9.38
N HIS A 10 11.02 25.53 -10.06
CA HIS A 10 11.93 24.39 -9.92
C HIS A 10 12.56 24.28 -8.51
N ILE A 11 12.84 25.41 -7.85
CA ILE A 11 13.35 25.42 -6.48
C ILE A 11 12.22 25.00 -5.53
N LEU A 12 11.02 25.50 -5.77
CA LEU A 12 9.85 25.14 -5.00
C LEU A 12 9.54 23.64 -5.10
N ASP A 13 9.62 23.07 -6.31
CA ASP A 13 9.44 21.63 -6.55
C ASP A 13 10.45 20.80 -5.73
N VAL A 14 11.72 21.20 -5.67
CA VAL A 14 12.75 20.53 -4.85
C VAL A 14 12.41 20.60 -3.36
N ILE A 15 11.97 21.76 -2.86
CA ILE A 15 11.55 21.93 -1.47
C ILE A 15 10.35 21.03 -1.16
N LEU A 16 9.34 21.00 -2.03
CA LEU A 16 8.15 20.18 -1.85
C LEU A 16 8.46 18.68 -1.90
N VAL A 17 9.38 18.25 -2.76
CA VAL A 17 9.90 16.87 -2.77
C VAL A 17 10.58 16.55 -1.45
N ALA A 18 11.46 17.44 -0.95
CA ALA A 18 12.14 17.24 0.33
C ALA A 18 11.16 17.13 1.51
N ILE A 19 10.09 17.94 1.50
CA ILE A 19 9.00 17.86 2.48
C ILE A 19 8.23 16.55 2.32
N ALA A 20 7.87 16.17 1.10
CA ALA A 20 7.09 14.98 0.81
C ALA A 20 7.79 13.68 1.26
N VAL A 21 9.11 13.59 1.12
CA VAL A 21 9.90 12.41 1.54
C VAL A 21 10.26 12.41 3.02
N SER A 22 9.98 13.49 3.76
CA SER A 22 10.29 13.61 5.19
C SER A 22 9.57 12.52 6.01
N SER A 23 9.96 12.34 7.27
CA SER A 23 9.32 11.34 8.15
C SER A 23 7.83 11.61 8.38
N ASP A 24 7.39 12.87 8.31
CA ASP A 24 6.00 13.31 8.46
C ASP A 24 5.41 13.82 7.13
N GLY A 25 5.95 13.33 5.99
CA GLY A 25 5.73 13.94 4.68
C GLY A 25 4.27 14.18 4.30
N VAL A 26 3.35 13.26 4.60
CA VAL A 26 1.90 13.49 4.35
C VAL A 26 1.38 14.69 5.13
N ARG A 27 1.69 14.78 6.43
CA ARG A 27 1.19 15.84 7.31
C ARG A 27 1.79 17.19 6.92
N ASP A 28 3.10 17.22 6.67
CA ASP A 28 3.79 18.46 6.33
C ASP A 28 3.38 18.95 4.95
N LEU A 29 3.22 18.06 3.97
CA LEU A 29 2.73 18.44 2.64
C LEU A 29 1.28 18.94 2.69
N ALA A 30 0.41 18.33 3.52
CA ALA A 30 -0.96 18.82 3.74
C ALA A 30 -0.96 20.24 4.34
N ARG A 31 -0.09 20.51 5.32
CA ARG A 31 0.06 21.84 5.93
C ARG A 31 0.54 22.88 4.93
N VAL A 32 1.53 22.53 4.11
CA VAL A 32 2.05 23.41 3.05
C VAL A 32 0.95 23.75 2.04
N GLY A 33 0.17 22.76 1.60
CA GLY A 33 -0.97 22.99 0.71
C GLY A 33 -2.08 23.84 1.33
N ALA A 34 -2.22 23.86 2.66
CA ALA A 34 -3.20 24.70 3.35
C ALA A 34 -2.80 26.18 3.41
N VAL A 35 -1.54 26.53 3.11
CA VAL A 35 -1.06 27.92 3.18
C VAL A 35 -1.62 28.78 2.06
N CYS A 36 -1.55 28.31 0.80
CA CYS A 36 -2.08 29.04 -0.34
C CYS A 36 -2.37 28.12 -1.54
N THR A 37 -3.17 28.62 -2.48
CA THR A 37 -3.60 27.87 -3.68
C THR A 37 -2.44 27.49 -4.61
N MET A 38 -1.40 28.33 -4.69
CA MET A 38 -0.20 28.03 -5.48
C MET A 38 0.54 26.83 -4.90
N LEU A 39 0.83 26.83 -3.60
CA LEU A 39 1.48 25.70 -2.93
C LEU A 39 0.63 24.43 -2.99
N LEU A 40 -0.70 24.57 -2.89
CA LEU A 40 -1.61 23.44 -3.07
C LEU A 40 -1.52 22.83 -4.47
N ALA A 41 -1.48 23.67 -5.52
CA ALA A 41 -1.37 23.21 -6.89
C ALA A 41 -0.03 22.50 -7.13
N GLU A 42 1.06 23.09 -6.63
CA GLU A 42 2.41 22.53 -6.74
C GLU A 42 2.55 21.21 -5.98
N ALA A 43 2.06 21.14 -4.73
CA ALA A 43 2.07 19.91 -3.92
C ALA A 43 1.27 18.76 -4.55
N ARG A 44 0.34 19.06 -5.46
CA ARG A 44 -0.48 18.07 -6.18
C ARG A 44 0.13 17.60 -7.50
N LYS A 45 1.33 18.07 -7.87
CA LYS A 45 2.01 17.56 -9.06
C LYS A 45 2.31 16.06 -8.93
N PRO A 46 2.11 15.26 -10.00
CA PRO A 46 2.25 13.80 -9.92
C PRO A 46 3.59 13.30 -9.37
N PHE A 47 4.71 13.94 -9.72
CA PHE A 47 6.02 13.49 -9.26
C PHE A 47 6.26 13.76 -7.76
N ILE A 48 5.65 14.81 -7.19
CA ILE A 48 5.67 15.07 -5.73
C ILE A 48 4.81 14.01 -5.04
N LEU A 49 3.57 13.83 -5.50
CA LEU A 49 2.64 12.84 -4.96
C LEU A 49 3.20 11.41 -4.98
N LYS A 50 3.97 11.07 -6.01
CA LYS A 50 4.62 9.76 -6.17
C LYS A 50 5.64 9.44 -5.07
N VAL A 51 6.25 10.45 -4.45
CA VAL A 51 7.33 10.29 -3.46
C VAL A 51 6.89 10.58 -2.01
N VAL A 52 5.64 10.97 -1.79
CA VAL A 52 5.09 11.23 -0.45
C VAL A 52 5.29 10.04 0.48
N ASN A 53 5.82 10.31 1.67
CA ASN A 53 6.09 9.30 2.69
C ASN A 53 4.88 9.10 3.62
N PHE A 54 4.32 7.89 3.61
CA PHE A 54 3.17 7.48 4.42
C PHE A 54 3.56 6.69 5.69
N GLN A 55 4.86 6.58 6.03
CA GLN A 55 5.35 5.67 7.09
C GLN A 55 4.71 5.86 8.45
N ARG A 56 4.34 7.10 8.82
CA ARG A 56 3.77 7.42 10.14
C ARG A 56 2.25 7.35 10.21
N LEU A 57 1.58 7.06 9.10
CA LEU A 57 0.15 6.83 9.13
C LEU A 57 -0.12 5.42 9.62
N THR A 58 -0.57 5.32 10.87
CA THR A 58 -1.21 4.12 11.37
C THR A 58 -2.62 4.06 10.80
N PHE A 59 -3.00 2.92 10.23
CA PHE A 59 -4.34 2.75 9.69
C PHE A 59 -5.15 1.81 10.56
N THR A 60 -5.91 2.39 11.47
CA THR A 60 -7.08 1.78 12.11
C THR A 60 -8.34 2.08 11.30
N ALA A 61 -9.48 1.47 11.64
CA ALA A 61 -10.75 1.72 10.96
C ALA A 61 -11.16 3.22 10.99
N ILE A 62 -10.84 3.93 12.06
CA ILE A 62 -11.12 5.38 12.22
C ILE A 62 -10.20 6.21 11.31
N ASP A 63 -8.94 5.81 11.18
CA ASP A 63 -7.97 6.54 10.36
C ASP A 63 -8.35 6.49 8.87
N TYR A 64 -8.87 5.36 8.38
CA TYR A 64 -9.34 5.25 7.00
C TYR A 64 -10.47 6.23 6.66
N MET A 65 -11.41 6.44 7.58
CA MET A 65 -12.53 7.37 7.38
C MET A 65 -12.07 8.81 7.13
N MET A 66 -10.95 9.22 7.73
CA MET A 66 -10.39 10.55 7.50
C MET A 66 -9.86 10.76 6.07
N HIS A 67 -9.65 9.66 5.34
CA HIS A 67 -9.16 9.66 3.96
C HIS A 67 -10.26 9.34 2.93
N HIS A 68 -11.54 9.33 3.33
CA HIS A 68 -12.71 9.10 2.46
C HIS A 68 -13.04 10.33 1.59
N HIS A 69 -12.06 10.79 0.82
CA HIS A 69 -12.26 11.85 -0.16
C HIS A 69 -11.40 11.62 -1.40
N GLU A 70 -11.97 11.73 -2.60
CA GLU A 70 -11.28 11.40 -3.86
C GLU A 70 -10.05 12.29 -4.13
N LYS A 71 -10.04 13.52 -3.60
CA LYS A 71 -8.93 14.49 -3.67
C LYS A 71 -8.05 14.51 -2.42
N ASP A 72 -8.22 13.53 -1.52
CA ASP A 72 -7.30 13.37 -0.40
C ASP A 72 -5.90 12.95 -0.87
N LEU A 73 -4.87 13.28 -0.08
CA LEU A 73 -3.47 12.95 -0.41
C LEU A 73 -3.27 11.45 -0.62
N LEU A 74 -3.95 10.57 0.12
CA LEU A 74 -3.85 9.13 -0.07
C LEU A 74 -4.30 8.70 -1.48
N CYS A 75 -5.51 9.12 -1.86
CA CYS A 75 -6.09 8.79 -3.17
C CYS A 75 -5.28 9.40 -4.32
N MET A 76 -4.90 10.68 -4.22
CA MET A 76 -4.10 11.34 -5.24
C MET A 76 -2.71 10.70 -5.39
N SER A 77 -2.06 10.35 -4.29
CA SER A 77 -0.75 9.69 -4.31
C SER A 77 -0.84 8.29 -4.91
N ALA A 78 -1.87 7.52 -4.59
CA ALA A 78 -2.06 6.19 -5.16
C ALA A 78 -2.26 6.22 -6.69
N ARG A 79 -3.02 7.21 -7.18
CA ARG A 79 -3.21 7.47 -8.62
C ARG A 79 -1.92 7.96 -9.29
N ALA A 80 -1.10 8.75 -8.59
CA ALA A 80 0.24 9.13 -9.05
C ALA A 80 1.28 7.99 -9.04
N GLY A 81 0.89 6.79 -8.59
CA GLY A 81 1.76 5.61 -8.56
C GLY A 81 2.62 5.51 -7.30
N ASN A 82 2.28 6.21 -6.23
CA ASN A 82 2.95 6.07 -4.94
C ASN A 82 2.70 4.67 -4.37
N ARG A 83 3.79 3.90 -4.20
CA ARG A 83 3.74 2.50 -3.76
C ARG A 83 3.15 2.34 -2.36
N ALA A 84 3.50 3.22 -1.42
CA ALA A 84 3.01 3.14 -0.05
C ALA A 84 1.51 3.42 0.02
N ALA A 85 1.05 4.49 -0.65
CA ALA A 85 -0.37 4.81 -0.76
C ALA A 85 -1.19 3.67 -1.39
N ARG A 86 -0.68 3.07 -2.46
CA ARG A 86 -1.31 1.91 -3.11
C ARG A 86 -1.39 0.68 -2.20
N SER A 87 -0.33 0.41 -1.43
CA SER A 87 -0.31 -0.66 -0.43
C SER A 87 -1.37 -0.44 0.65
N ILE A 88 -1.46 0.78 1.18
CA ILE A 88 -2.49 1.19 2.16
C ILE A 88 -3.89 0.98 1.61
N MET A 89 -4.16 1.43 0.38
CA MET A 89 -5.46 1.24 -0.24
C MET A 89 -5.76 -0.24 -0.51
N GLY A 90 -4.76 -1.04 -0.88
CA GLY A 90 -4.88 -2.49 -0.98
C GLY A 90 -5.33 -3.11 0.35
N LYS A 91 -4.73 -2.68 1.47
CA LYS A 91 -5.17 -3.10 2.81
C LYS A 91 -6.61 -2.68 3.10
N ALA A 92 -7.00 -1.44 2.75
CA ALA A 92 -8.36 -0.92 2.94
C ALA A 92 -9.41 -1.79 2.22
N LEU A 93 -9.10 -2.22 0.99
CA LEU A 93 -9.97 -3.12 0.23
C LEU A 93 -10.07 -4.51 0.88
N LEU A 94 -8.97 -5.05 1.39
CA LEU A 94 -8.95 -6.35 2.07
C LEU A 94 -9.77 -6.34 3.36
N VAL A 95 -9.74 -5.24 4.13
CA VAL A 95 -10.61 -5.07 5.31
C VAL A 95 -12.05 -4.68 4.96
N ASN A 96 -12.40 -4.72 3.68
CA ASN A 96 -13.73 -4.48 3.14
C ASN A 96 -14.28 -3.07 3.42
N ASP A 97 -13.43 -2.04 3.32
CA ASP A 97 -13.88 -0.65 3.40
C ASP A 97 -14.75 -0.30 2.17
N ALA A 98 -16.06 -0.10 2.42
CA ALA A 98 -17.06 0.12 1.39
C ALA A 98 -16.84 1.42 0.59
N TRP A 99 -16.25 2.44 1.20
CA TRP A 99 -16.00 3.71 0.51
C TRP A 99 -14.90 3.53 -0.53
N PHE A 100 -13.80 2.87 -0.16
CA PHE A 100 -12.73 2.58 -1.12
C PHE A 100 -13.21 1.67 -2.25
N TRP A 101 -14.03 0.65 -1.96
CA TRP A 101 -14.65 -0.19 -3.00
C TRP A 101 -15.53 0.62 -3.96
N SER A 102 -16.36 1.52 -3.43
CA SER A 102 -17.22 2.39 -4.25
C SER A 102 -16.39 3.30 -5.16
N MET A 103 -15.27 3.83 -4.67
CA MET A 103 -14.37 4.67 -5.44
C MET A 103 -13.67 3.89 -6.57
N ILE A 104 -13.25 2.64 -6.34
CA ILE A 104 -12.71 1.77 -7.41
C ILE A 104 -13.76 1.52 -8.50
N LEU A 105 -15.00 1.24 -8.12
CA LEU A 105 -16.10 1.04 -9.07
C LEU A 105 -16.36 2.30 -9.92
N LEU A 106 -16.33 3.49 -9.29
CA LEU A 106 -16.47 4.76 -10.00
C LEU A 106 -15.30 5.03 -10.96
N ASP A 107 -14.06 4.73 -10.56
CA ASP A 107 -12.89 4.86 -11.44
C ASP A 107 -13.02 3.92 -12.67
N TYR A 108 -13.50 2.69 -12.47
CA TYR A 108 -13.78 1.76 -13.58
C TYR A 108 -14.84 2.32 -14.54
N GLN A 109 -15.97 2.81 -14.03
CA GLN A 109 -17.02 3.42 -14.85
C GLN A 109 -16.50 4.64 -15.63
N ARG A 110 -15.72 5.51 -14.98
CA ARG A 110 -15.10 6.68 -15.62
C ARG A 110 -14.14 6.26 -16.74
N ALA A 111 -13.38 5.17 -16.56
CA ALA A 111 -12.52 4.62 -17.61
C ALA A 111 -13.32 4.07 -18.80
N CYS A 112 -14.41 3.32 -18.54
CA CYS A 112 -15.30 2.81 -19.60
C CYS A 112 -15.96 3.94 -20.40
N CYS A 113 -16.33 5.05 -19.74
CA CYS A 113 -16.90 6.23 -20.40
C CYS A 113 -15.85 7.12 -21.09
N GLY A 114 -14.56 6.78 -21.03
CA GLY A 114 -13.48 7.59 -21.61
C GLY A 114 -13.16 8.89 -20.87
N CYS A 115 -13.68 9.07 -19.64
CA CYS A 115 -13.44 10.27 -18.82
C CYS A 115 -12.02 10.31 -18.25
N ILE A 116 -11.39 9.14 -18.06
CA ILE A 116 -10.00 8.98 -17.62
C ILE A 116 -9.33 7.89 -18.46
N LYS A 117 -8.00 7.89 -18.51
CA LYS A 117 -7.29 6.82 -19.21
C LYS A 117 -7.35 5.52 -18.37
N PRO A 118 -7.45 4.33 -18.98
CA PRO A 118 -7.53 3.06 -18.24
C PRO A 118 -6.37 2.80 -17.25
N PHE A 119 -5.19 3.34 -17.53
CA PHE A 119 -4.02 3.23 -16.64
C PHE A 119 -4.02 4.24 -15.48
N GLU A 120 -4.86 5.28 -15.54
CA GLU A 120 -5.05 6.24 -14.45
C GLU A 120 -6.09 5.72 -13.43
N ALA A 121 -6.94 4.77 -13.85
CA ALA A 121 -7.88 4.10 -12.97
C ALA A 121 -7.17 3.21 -11.95
N LEU A 122 -7.64 3.25 -10.71
CA LEU A 122 -7.18 2.33 -9.68
C LEU A 122 -7.85 0.97 -9.86
N HIS A 123 -7.04 -0.08 -9.97
CA HIS A 123 -7.51 -1.45 -10.11
C HIS A 123 -7.33 -2.20 -8.80
N HIS A 124 -8.41 -2.78 -8.25
CA HIS A 124 -8.37 -3.50 -6.97
C HIS A 124 -7.29 -4.59 -6.94
N GLN A 125 -7.15 -5.37 -8.02
CA GLN A 125 -6.13 -6.42 -8.14
C GLN A 125 -4.71 -5.86 -8.01
N SER A 126 -4.42 -4.74 -8.69
CA SER A 126 -3.12 -4.09 -8.64
C SER A 126 -2.82 -3.52 -7.25
N LEU A 127 -3.83 -2.98 -6.56
CA LEU A 127 -3.69 -2.48 -5.19
C LEU A 127 -3.41 -3.62 -4.20
N VAL A 128 -4.17 -4.71 -4.26
CA VAL A 128 -3.96 -5.90 -3.41
C VAL A 128 -2.60 -6.54 -3.68
N ARG A 129 -2.19 -6.66 -4.96
CA ARG A 129 -0.85 -7.11 -5.32
C ARG A 129 0.25 -6.22 -4.75
N THR A 130 0.07 -4.90 -4.82
CA THR A 130 1.02 -3.93 -4.23
C THR A 130 1.10 -4.09 -2.72
N PHE A 131 -0.04 -4.32 -2.06
CA PHE A 131 -0.09 -4.62 -0.63
C PHE A 131 0.71 -5.90 -0.29
N ILE A 132 0.48 -7.02 -0.96
CA ILE A 132 1.22 -8.27 -0.71
C ILE A 132 2.74 -8.04 -0.79
N LEU A 133 3.19 -7.32 -1.82
CA LEU A 133 4.61 -7.02 -2.04
C LEU A 133 5.23 -6.08 -1.00
N HIS A 134 4.47 -5.08 -0.52
CA HIS A 134 5.07 -3.93 0.16
C HIS A 134 4.48 -3.60 1.52
N ALA A 135 3.48 -4.34 1.98
CA ALA A 135 2.94 -4.17 3.32
C ALA A 135 3.97 -4.50 4.39
N THR A 136 3.79 -3.92 5.58
CA THR A 136 4.65 -4.24 6.71
C THR A 136 4.46 -5.70 7.14
N SER A 137 5.46 -6.29 7.79
CA SER A 137 5.37 -7.65 8.35
C SER A 137 4.18 -7.79 9.32
N LYS A 138 3.92 -6.73 10.10
CA LYS A 138 2.77 -6.64 11.02
C LYS A 138 1.44 -6.72 10.29
N ASP A 139 1.32 -6.01 9.16
CA ASP A 139 0.10 -6.08 8.34
C ASP A 139 -0.07 -7.47 7.72
N ILE A 140 0.99 -8.05 7.15
CA ILE A 140 0.90 -9.40 6.55
C ILE A 140 0.54 -10.47 7.58
N ALA A 141 1.08 -10.40 8.79
CA ALA A 141 0.76 -11.34 9.86
C ALA A 141 -0.74 -11.34 10.24
N THR A 142 -1.42 -10.19 10.10
CA THR A 142 -2.81 -10.01 10.58
C THR A 142 -3.87 -10.10 9.48
N ILE A 143 -3.48 -10.09 8.20
CA ILE A 143 -4.40 -9.97 7.06
C ILE A 143 -4.85 -11.31 6.45
N CYS A 144 -4.38 -12.45 6.99
CA CYS A 144 -4.55 -13.77 6.38
C CYS A 144 -6.00 -14.08 5.97
N HIS A 145 -6.94 -13.89 6.91
CA HIS A 145 -8.35 -14.20 6.68
C HIS A 145 -8.98 -13.28 5.62
N GLN A 146 -8.68 -11.99 5.69
CA GLN A 146 -9.15 -10.98 4.76
C GLN A 146 -8.65 -11.23 3.34
N LEU A 147 -7.36 -11.57 3.20
CA LEU A 147 -6.75 -11.89 1.91
C LEU A 147 -7.34 -13.18 1.31
N LEU A 148 -7.56 -14.22 2.13
CA LEU A 148 -8.23 -15.44 1.69
C LEU A 148 -9.66 -15.17 1.22
N ASN A 149 -10.43 -14.39 1.99
CA ASN A 149 -11.81 -14.04 1.62
C ASN A 149 -11.86 -13.28 0.29
N TYR A 150 -10.94 -12.32 0.09
CA TYR A 150 -10.80 -11.60 -1.18
C TYR A 150 -10.52 -12.56 -2.34
N VAL A 151 -9.57 -13.49 -2.18
CA VAL A 151 -9.23 -14.46 -3.23
C VAL A 151 -10.41 -15.38 -3.54
N VAL A 152 -11.04 -15.92 -2.50
CA VAL A 152 -12.18 -16.84 -2.65
C VAL A 152 -13.37 -16.15 -3.32
N SER A 153 -13.66 -14.90 -3.00
CA SER A 153 -14.80 -14.18 -3.58
C SER A 153 -14.61 -13.83 -5.06
N HIS A 154 -13.37 -13.70 -5.54
CA HIS A 154 -13.10 -13.31 -6.93
C HIS A 154 -12.72 -14.49 -7.84
N VAL A 155 -12.09 -15.54 -7.29
CA VAL A 155 -11.55 -16.66 -8.09
C VAL A 155 -12.21 -17.99 -7.72
N GLY A 156 -12.84 -18.08 -6.55
CA GLY A 156 -13.40 -19.33 -6.01
C GLY A 156 -12.36 -20.17 -5.26
N TYR A 157 -12.80 -20.84 -4.19
CA TYR A 157 -11.92 -21.60 -3.30
C TYR A 157 -11.18 -22.75 -4.00
N ASN A 158 -11.89 -23.55 -4.81
CA ASN A 158 -11.29 -24.72 -5.46
C ASN A 158 -10.16 -24.32 -6.42
N VAL A 159 -10.41 -23.33 -7.27
CA VAL A 159 -9.44 -22.80 -8.23
C VAL A 159 -8.22 -22.22 -7.51
N ALA A 160 -8.44 -21.43 -6.46
CA ALA A 160 -7.36 -20.84 -5.66
C ALA A 160 -6.53 -21.90 -4.93
N ARG A 161 -7.16 -22.99 -4.46
CA ARG A 161 -6.49 -24.10 -3.78
C ARG A 161 -5.66 -24.93 -4.75
N GLU A 162 -6.21 -25.29 -5.90
CA GLU A 162 -5.53 -26.09 -6.93
C GLU A 162 -4.31 -25.38 -7.51
N ASN A 163 -4.35 -24.05 -7.60
CA ASN A 163 -3.21 -23.23 -8.02
C ASN A 163 -2.21 -22.93 -6.88
N GLY A 164 -2.43 -23.48 -5.69
CA GLY A 164 -1.54 -23.32 -4.54
C GLY A 164 -1.59 -21.95 -3.86
N LEU A 165 -2.45 -21.02 -4.31
CA LEU A 165 -2.53 -19.66 -3.76
C LEU A 165 -2.98 -19.67 -2.29
N VAL A 166 -3.94 -20.53 -1.93
CA VAL A 166 -4.41 -20.68 -0.55
C VAL A 166 -3.25 -21.08 0.38
N SER A 167 -2.49 -22.11 0.01
CA SER A 167 -1.34 -22.58 0.79
C SER A 167 -0.23 -21.54 0.86
N ALA A 168 0.05 -20.83 -0.24
CA ALA A 168 1.04 -19.76 -0.28
C ALA A 168 0.68 -18.61 0.69
N ILE A 169 -0.59 -18.21 0.73
CA ILE A 169 -1.07 -17.16 1.67
C ILE A 169 -0.89 -17.61 3.12
N PHE A 170 -1.31 -18.84 3.46
CA PHE A 170 -1.12 -19.36 4.82
C PHE A 170 0.36 -19.41 5.22
N ASN A 171 1.24 -19.89 4.34
CA ASN A 171 2.67 -19.95 4.61
C ASN A 171 3.27 -18.56 4.83
N MET A 172 2.93 -17.59 3.96
CA MET A 172 3.39 -16.21 4.08
C MET A 172 2.95 -15.59 5.41
N CYS A 173 1.66 -15.65 5.74
CA CYS A 173 1.13 -15.06 6.98
C CYS A 173 1.61 -15.77 8.25
N SER A 174 1.75 -17.10 8.21
CA SER A 174 2.25 -17.89 9.34
C SER A 174 3.73 -17.58 9.60
N PHE A 175 4.54 -17.49 8.55
CA PHE A 175 5.94 -17.11 8.65
C PHE A 175 6.09 -15.73 9.31
N GLU A 176 5.35 -14.72 8.82
CA GLU A 176 5.42 -13.36 9.37
C GLU A 176 4.94 -13.28 10.82
N THR A 177 3.88 -14.04 11.18
CA THR A 177 3.42 -14.16 12.57
C THR A 177 4.52 -14.75 13.47
N ARG A 178 5.13 -15.87 13.07
CA ARG A 178 6.23 -16.50 13.85
C ARG A 178 7.42 -15.57 14.00
N ARG A 179 7.79 -14.85 12.93
CA ARG A 179 8.88 -13.88 12.96
C ARG A 179 8.64 -12.78 13.98
N LEU A 180 7.43 -12.21 14.00
CA LEU A 180 7.07 -11.16 14.97
C LEU A 180 7.10 -11.68 16.41
N VAL A 181 6.59 -12.89 16.66
CA VAL A 181 6.65 -13.54 17.99
C VAL A 181 8.12 -13.71 18.43
N LEU A 182 8.98 -14.23 17.56
CA LEU A 182 10.41 -14.41 17.86
C LEU A 182 11.12 -13.08 18.09
N CYS A 183 10.84 -12.04 17.31
CA CYS A 183 11.41 -10.70 17.53
C CYS A 183 10.96 -10.09 18.86
N ASN A 184 9.71 -10.33 19.29
CA ASN A 184 9.19 -9.83 20.55
C ASN A 184 9.77 -10.58 21.77
N ILE A 185 9.96 -11.90 21.68
CA ILE A 185 10.65 -12.70 22.70
C ILE A 185 12.15 -12.34 22.73
N GLY A 186 12.71 -12.03 21.54
CA GLY A 186 14.02 -11.45 21.25
C GLY A 186 14.48 -10.31 22.15
N ILE A 187 13.53 -9.50 22.63
CA ILE A 187 13.78 -8.28 23.41
C ILE A 187 13.80 -8.56 24.92
N HIS A 188 13.29 -9.72 25.36
CA HIS A 188 13.16 -10.07 26.77
C HIS A 188 14.18 -11.08 27.30
N GLU A 189 14.91 -11.78 26.42
CA GLU A 189 15.93 -12.75 26.85
C GLU A 189 17.27 -12.52 26.14
N THR A 190 18.35 -12.45 26.92
CA THR A 190 19.73 -12.59 26.43
C THR A 190 19.90 -14.03 25.92
N PHE A 191 19.76 -14.26 24.62
CA PHE A 191 19.74 -15.61 24.03
C PHE A 191 21.08 -16.34 24.15
N SER A 192 21.06 -17.56 24.69
CA SER A 192 22.17 -18.51 24.71
C SER A 192 22.04 -19.67 23.71
N SER A 193 21.01 -19.71 22.86
CA SER A 193 20.82 -20.84 21.92
C SER A 193 21.11 -20.47 20.47
N VAL A 194 21.93 -21.33 19.84
CA VAL A 194 22.37 -21.24 18.44
C VAL A 194 21.19 -21.28 17.45
N GLU A 195 20.04 -21.85 17.83
CA GLU A 195 18.83 -21.90 17.00
C GLU A 195 18.24 -20.52 16.70
N CYS A 196 18.39 -19.53 17.60
CA CYS A 196 17.90 -18.18 17.37
C CYS A 196 18.74 -17.41 16.33
N LEU A 197 20.02 -17.78 16.18
CA LEU A 197 20.93 -17.22 15.18
C LEU A 197 20.65 -17.76 13.77
N VAL A 198 20.19 -19.01 13.64
CA VAL A 198 19.87 -19.60 12.32
C VAL A 198 18.72 -18.84 11.65
N VAL A 199 17.74 -18.35 12.43
CA VAL A 199 16.65 -17.49 11.93
C VAL A 199 17.17 -16.12 11.45
N ARG A 200 18.29 -15.62 11.99
CA ARG A 200 18.89 -14.33 11.59
C ARG A 200 19.88 -14.42 10.43
N VAL A 201 20.40 -15.61 10.10
CA VAL A 201 21.52 -15.77 9.14
C VAL A 201 21.08 -16.23 7.74
N GLN A 202 19.80 -16.45 7.46
CA GLN A 202 19.31 -16.78 6.11
C GLN A 202 18.25 -15.81 5.56
N PRO A 203 18.63 -14.77 4.81
CA PRO A 203 17.85 -14.34 3.65
C PRO A 203 18.22 -15.26 2.45
N PRO A 204 17.22 -15.91 1.81
CA PRO A 204 16.24 -15.20 1.01
C PRO A 204 14.77 -15.66 1.20
N TYR A 205 14.37 -16.15 2.39
CA TYR A 205 13.02 -16.70 2.56
C TYR A 205 11.88 -15.67 2.53
N GLU A 206 12.08 -14.44 3.02
CA GLU A 206 11.01 -13.42 3.07
C GLU A 206 10.48 -12.98 1.71
N ALA A 207 11.40 -12.64 0.80
CA ALA A 207 11.06 -12.34 -0.59
C ALA A 207 10.37 -13.54 -1.23
N SER A 208 10.89 -14.75 -0.99
CA SER A 208 10.37 -15.98 -1.60
C SER A 208 8.91 -16.28 -1.26
N TYR A 209 8.45 -16.03 -0.02
CA TYR A 209 7.04 -16.27 0.35
C TYR A 209 6.09 -15.25 -0.28
N ARG A 210 6.45 -13.96 -0.26
CA ARG A 210 5.64 -12.91 -0.90
C ARG A 210 5.63 -13.09 -2.41
N GLU A 211 6.77 -13.41 -3.00
CA GLU A 211 6.91 -13.72 -4.43
C GLU A 211 6.08 -14.95 -4.82
N ALA A 212 6.08 -16.02 -4.02
CA ALA A 212 5.25 -17.20 -4.28
C ALA A 212 3.76 -16.86 -4.30
N VAL A 213 3.30 -16.04 -3.35
CA VAL A 213 1.92 -15.54 -3.34
C VAL A 213 1.66 -14.70 -4.59
N VAL A 214 2.55 -13.76 -4.94
CA VAL A 214 2.38 -12.88 -6.10
C VAL A 214 2.38 -13.66 -7.42
N ILE A 215 3.23 -14.68 -7.58
CA ILE A 215 3.25 -15.53 -8.77
C ILE A 215 1.92 -16.29 -8.90
N ALA A 216 1.42 -16.87 -7.81
CA ALA A 216 0.13 -17.57 -7.83
C ALA A 216 -1.05 -16.60 -8.03
N PHE A 217 -0.96 -15.40 -7.44
CA PHE A 217 -1.94 -14.32 -7.60
C PHE A 217 -1.99 -13.84 -9.06
N ASP A 218 -0.84 -13.50 -9.63
CA ASP A 218 -0.76 -13.01 -11.01
C ASP A 218 -1.31 -14.06 -11.98
N LYS A 219 -1.01 -15.36 -11.79
CA LYS A 219 -1.61 -16.42 -12.62
C LYS A 219 -3.13 -16.41 -12.61
N LEU A 220 -3.76 -16.18 -11.47
CA LEU A 220 -5.22 -16.24 -11.33
C LEU A 220 -5.92 -14.94 -11.76
N PHE A 221 -5.29 -13.79 -11.49
CA PHE A 221 -5.88 -12.48 -11.72
C PHE A 221 -5.51 -11.86 -13.08
N THR A 222 -4.42 -12.28 -13.74
CA THR A 222 -4.15 -11.89 -15.14
C THR A 222 -5.03 -12.63 -16.14
N LEU A 223 -5.55 -13.81 -15.78
CA LEU A 223 -6.49 -14.59 -16.60
C LEU A 223 -7.93 -14.06 -16.58
N THR A 224 -8.25 -13.09 -15.71
CA THR A 224 -9.61 -12.53 -15.56
C THR A 224 -9.82 -11.18 -16.25
N CYS A 225 -8.83 -10.71 -17.02
CA CYS A 225 -9.01 -9.60 -17.95
C CYS A 225 -9.50 -10.12 -19.32
N VAL A 226 -10.79 -10.50 -19.39
CA VAL A 226 -11.55 -10.63 -20.65
C VAL A 226 -12.81 -9.79 -20.53
#